data_AF-A0A5C6D0W9-F1
#
_entry.id   AF-A0A5C6D0W9-F1
#
_cell.length_a   1.000
_cell.length_b   1.000
_cell.length_c   1.000
_cell.angle_alpha   90.00
_cell.angle_beta   90.00
_cell.angle_gamma   90.00
#
_symmetry.space_group_name_H-M   'P 1'
#
loop_
_entity.id
_entity.type
_entity.pdbx_description
1 polymer ?
#
loop_
_entity_poly.entity_id
_entity_poly.type
_entity_poly.pdbx_seq_one_letter_code
_entity_poly.pdbx_strand_id
1 'polypeptide(L)'
;MRLTKPFLPQLTTIALCCFVVAETTSLHGQVLLLDNFDDTSGPAAAQGDGIVDISKFRAPFGGFVGAGDFAGRTQFRFTLPSENVPAGVAGSTDGKVAVLNLDTFDSVTSTPGTSFLGTDLITKQNFARGGGLRMTTRMRVDASTAAQGGIVAAPFLYDVSRGVSPNLVRDEIDHELLTNESVSGTPNRTFTNVWNDGPFTGPGSGGSPQFINNPSGFDITKFHDYRTDWTPSSVKYYIDGALVRTETTVIPDDPMRAHVNFWVPDSGFVQAYDGSFVPAATSGSNTNFKLELDRLQVERFNTTTSANLLADARFEDGTSITFPPPVGITPANHVGAWIRFNNAFVDSSDAQGVPSIDDGFEAAKVYTPGANNASGFWQNVAASPGEEFEASVFAYAPSSDPILGSDNFTNITLQFLNSAGAVLDSVNFSPGRNQQDTPIYDGRDADMIQDEWVQYTVDALAPADTALVRMNLLFNSTLGQGGAVWFDNASLVKLTSNAPTLSGDFDGDGDVDGRDFLVWQRNTAVGNLADWQANYGTPLVAAVSAVPEPGTCVLGLLLALGAGSLGRRRRTCC
;
A
#
# COMPACT_ATOMS: atom_id res chain seq x y z
N MET A 1 73.20 -41.16 -15.77
CA MET A 1 71.88 -41.71 -16.17
C MET A 1 70.89 -41.38 -15.06
N ARG A 2 70.64 -40.07 -14.85
CA ARG A 2 69.38 -39.34 -15.09
C ARG A 2 68.16 -39.92 -14.33
N LEU A 3 67.96 -39.35 -13.14
CA LEU A 3 66.74 -39.37 -12.33
C LEU A 3 65.56 -38.75 -13.10
N THR A 4 64.45 -39.46 -13.15
CA THR A 4 63.16 -39.01 -13.70
C THR A 4 62.37 -38.25 -12.63
N LYS A 5 61.98 -37.01 -12.96
CA LYS A 5 61.00 -36.20 -12.22
C LYS A 5 59.58 -36.46 -12.78
N PRO A 6 58.52 -36.36 -11.96
CA PRO A 6 57.14 -36.43 -12.45
C PRO A 6 56.68 -35.06 -13.02
N PHE A 7 55.78 -35.15 -13.99
CA PHE A 7 55.11 -34.04 -14.69
C PHE A 7 54.14 -33.28 -13.75
N LEU A 8 54.18 -31.94 -13.80
CA LEU A 8 53.09 -31.05 -13.37
C LEU A 8 52.24 -30.65 -14.60
N PRO A 9 50.91 -30.55 -14.50
CA PRO A 9 50.09 -29.90 -15.53
C PRO A 9 50.07 -28.38 -15.33
N GLN A 10 50.10 -27.64 -16.44
CA GLN A 10 49.97 -26.18 -16.52
C GLN A 10 48.55 -25.74 -16.15
N LEU A 11 48.41 -24.90 -15.13
CA LEU A 11 47.20 -24.10 -14.91
C LEU A 11 47.19 -22.92 -15.88
N THR A 12 46.15 -22.85 -16.69
CA THR A 12 45.83 -21.70 -17.56
C THR A 12 45.12 -20.65 -16.71
N THR A 13 45.72 -19.46 -16.57
CA THR A 13 45.14 -18.33 -15.85
C THR A 13 44.00 -17.72 -16.67
N ILE A 14 42.74 -17.95 -16.26
CA ILE A 14 41.59 -17.17 -16.73
C ILE A 14 41.55 -15.90 -15.86
N ALA A 15 41.80 -14.75 -16.48
CA ALA A 15 41.65 -13.46 -15.82
C ALA A 15 40.14 -13.16 -15.70
N LEU A 16 39.59 -13.34 -14.49
CA LEU A 16 38.24 -12.92 -14.15
C LEU A 16 38.28 -11.39 -13.98
N CYS A 17 37.84 -10.65 -14.99
CA CYS A 17 37.52 -9.23 -14.84
C CYS A 17 36.29 -9.13 -13.93
N CYS A 18 36.51 -8.95 -12.62
CA CYS A 18 35.45 -8.52 -11.71
C CYS A 18 35.06 -7.10 -12.08
N PHE A 19 33.92 -6.95 -12.78
CA PHE A 19 33.16 -5.70 -12.72
C PHE A 19 32.61 -5.60 -11.30
N VAL A 20 33.22 -4.76 -10.48
CA VAL A 20 32.59 -4.27 -9.26
C VAL A 20 31.56 -3.25 -9.73
N VAL A 21 30.30 -3.68 -9.86
CA VAL A 21 29.18 -2.74 -9.84
C VAL A 21 29.17 -2.17 -8.43
N ALA A 22 29.36 -0.87 -8.30
CA ALA A 22 29.18 -0.17 -7.03
C ALA A 22 27.68 -0.15 -6.73
N GLU A 23 27.18 -1.22 -6.09
CA GLU A 23 25.88 -1.18 -5.44
C GLU A 23 26.01 -0.22 -4.25
N THR A 24 25.40 0.95 -4.37
CA THR A 24 25.14 1.79 -3.20
C THR A 24 24.22 0.99 -2.30
N THR A 25 24.72 0.49 -1.18
CA THR A 25 23.94 -0.16 -0.13
C THR A 25 23.00 0.86 0.50
N SER A 26 21.88 1.15 -0.16
CA SER A 26 20.73 1.70 0.55
C SER A 26 20.28 0.60 1.50
N LEU A 27 20.16 0.90 2.80
CA LEU A 27 19.49 0.01 3.76
C LEU A 27 18.15 -0.42 3.13
N HIS A 28 18.07 -1.67 2.67
CA HIS A 28 16.84 -2.19 2.08
C HIS A 28 15.78 -2.31 3.18
N GLY A 29 14.60 -1.76 2.91
CA GLY A 29 13.47 -1.87 3.82
C GLY A 29 12.88 -3.28 3.80
N GLN A 30 11.90 -3.54 4.68
CA GLN A 30 11.03 -4.71 4.53
C GLN A 30 10.30 -4.60 3.19
N VAL A 31 10.53 -5.53 2.27
CA VAL A 31 9.78 -5.60 1.01
C VAL A 31 8.33 -5.99 1.34
N LEU A 32 7.40 -5.08 1.09
CA LEU A 32 5.96 -5.31 1.25
C LEU A 32 5.35 -5.85 -0.04
N LEU A 33 5.81 -5.34 -1.18
CA LEU A 33 5.42 -5.80 -2.50
C LEU A 33 6.63 -5.77 -3.41
N LEU A 34 6.80 -6.83 -4.19
CA LEU A 34 7.71 -6.89 -5.33
C LEU A 34 6.99 -7.66 -6.43
N ASP A 35 7.01 -7.08 -7.62
CA ASP A 35 6.65 -7.78 -8.85
C ASP A 35 7.62 -7.39 -9.97
N ASN A 36 8.18 -8.41 -10.63
CA ASN A 36 9.05 -8.25 -11.80
C ASN A 36 8.29 -8.48 -13.11
N PHE A 37 6.98 -8.77 -13.03
CA PHE A 37 6.11 -8.99 -14.19
C PHE A 37 6.64 -10.05 -15.17
N ASP A 38 7.29 -11.06 -14.60
CA ASP A 38 7.89 -12.21 -15.29
C ASP A 38 7.02 -13.47 -15.18
N ASP A 39 5.83 -13.34 -14.58
CA ASP A 39 4.83 -14.40 -14.42
C ASP A 39 5.32 -15.56 -13.54
N THR A 40 6.20 -15.22 -12.57
CA THR A 40 6.75 -16.15 -11.57
C THR A 40 6.43 -15.76 -10.13
N SER A 41 5.78 -14.61 -9.94
CA SER A 41 5.46 -14.07 -8.63
C SER A 41 4.08 -14.49 -8.16
N GLY A 42 3.88 -14.55 -6.83
CA GLY A 42 2.57 -14.82 -6.24
C GLY A 42 2.23 -16.31 -6.06
N PRO A 43 0.96 -16.63 -5.77
CA PRO A 43 0.44 -17.99 -5.69
C PRO A 43 0.66 -18.77 -6.99
N ALA A 44 0.88 -20.08 -6.92
CA ALA A 44 1.14 -20.91 -8.10
C ALA A 44 0.01 -20.88 -9.13
N ALA A 45 -1.23 -20.68 -8.70
CA ALA A 45 -2.39 -20.53 -9.58
C ALA A 45 -2.40 -19.21 -10.38
N ALA A 46 -1.60 -18.22 -9.97
CA ALA A 46 -1.44 -16.92 -10.65
C ALA A 46 -0.13 -16.81 -11.45
N GLN A 47 0.55 -17.93 -11.69
CA GLN A 47 1.80 -18.00 -12.44
C GLN A 47 1.61 -18.76 -13.76
N GLY A 48 2.36 -18.37 -14.78
CA GLY A 48 2.34 -18.96 -16.12
C GLY A 48 1.10 -18.66 -16.95
N ASP A 49 0.25 -17.71 -16.54
CA ASP A 49 -1.01 -17.38 -17.22
C ASP A 49 -0.87 -16.17 -18.18
N GLY A 50 0.23 -15.42 -18.08
CA GLY A 50 0.54 -14.25 -18.87
C GLY A 50 -0.26 -12.99 -18.50
N ILE A 51 -0.87 -12.95 -17.32
CA ILE A 51 -1.66 -11.84 -16.78
C ILE A 51 -1.02 -11.39 -15.47
N VAL A 52 -0.99 -10.08 -15.22
CA VAL A 52 -0.44 -9.55 -13.96
C VAL A 52 -1.09 -10.21 -12.74
N ASP A 53 -0.26 -10.63 -11.78
CA ASP A 53 -0.66 -11.38 -10.57
C ASP A 53 -1.90 -10.79 -9.86
N ILE A 54 -3.02 -11.48 -10.04
CA ILE A 54 -4.33 -11.10 -9.51
C ILE A 54 -4.41 -11.18 -7.99
N SER A 55 -3.49 -11.88 -7.33
CA SER A 55 -3.43 -11.89 -5.85
C SER A 55 -2.97 -10.55 -5.30
N LYS A 56 -2.17 -9.79 -6.05
CA LYS A 56 -1.59 -8.50 -5.64
C LYS A 56 -2.23 -7.30 -6.30
N PHE A 57 -2.74 -7.46 -7.51
CA PHE A 57 -3.23 -6.37 -8.35
C PHE A 57 -4.69 -6.51 -8.73
N ARG A 58 -5.27 -5.40 -9.18
CA ARG A 58 -6.59 -5.35 -9.78
C ARG A 58 -6.66 -4.22 -10.81
N ALA A 59 -7.68 -4.31 -11.67
CA ALA A 59 -8.15 -3.20 -12.49
C ALA A 59 -9.30 -2.44 -11.78
N PRO A 60 -9.72 -1.28 -12.29
CA PRO A 60 -10.96 -0.64 -11.90
C PRO A 60 -12.19 -1.57 -11.99
N PHE A 61 -13.08 -1.51 -11.00
CA PHE A 61 -14.33 -2.26 -11.00
C PHE A 61 -15.36 -1.52 -11.85
N GLY A 62 -15.47 -1.89 -13.13
CA GLY A 62 -16.38 -1.22 -14.05
C GLY A 62 -17.87 -1.34 -13.71
N GLY A 63 -18.68 -0.57 -14.42
CA GLY A 63 -20.10 -0.88 -14.64
C GLY A 63 -21.14 -0.04 -13.90
N PHE A 64 -20.75 0.99 -13.13
CA PHE A 64 -21.70 1.89 -12.47
C PHE A 64 -21.20 3.35 -12.43
N VAL A 65 -22.14 4.31 -12.42
CA VAL A 65 -21.83 5.75 -12.38
C VAL A 65 -21.07 6.08 -11.09
N GLY A 66 -19.88 6.67 -11.23
CA GLY A 66 -19.04 7.04 -10.08
C GLY A 66 -18.06 5.96 -9.62
N ALA A 67 -17.86 4.89 -10.40
CA ALA A 67 -16.89 3.83 -10.11
C ALA A 67 -15.41 4.26 -10.12
N GLY A 68 -15.12 5.53 -10.45
CA GLY A 68 -13.74 6.04 -10.56
C GLY A 68 -12.99 5.50 -11.78
N ASP A 69 -13.72 4.92 -12.73
CA ASP A 69 -13.18 4.25 -13.92
C ASP A 69 -13.07 5.17 -15.14
N PHE A 70 -13.42 6.45 -15.01
CA PHE A 70 -13.26 7.46 -16.06
C PHE A 70 -12.48 8.66 -15.54
N ALA A 71 -11.38 9.00 -16.22
CA ALA A 71 -10.52 10.13 -15.89
C ALA A 71 -10.18 10.96 -17.14
N GLY A 72 -10.37 12.28 -17.09
CA GLY A 72 -10.10 13.19 -18.20
C GLY A 72 -10.91 12.84 -19.45
N ARG A 73 -10.27 12.19 -20.44
CA ARG A 73 -10.92 11.69 -21.66
C ARG A 73 -10.86 10.15 -21.79
N THR A 74 -10.52 9.46 -20.71
CA THR A 74 -10.18 8.04 -20.73
C THR A 74 -11.12 7.23 -19.85
N GLN A 75 -11.73 6.21 -20.45
CA GLN A 75 -12.28 5.06 -19.76
C GLN A 75 -11.14 4.10 -19.43
N PHE A 76 -11.06 3.61 -18.20
CA PHE A 76 -10.13 2.56 -17.85
C PHE A 76 -10.71 1.18 -18.13
N ARG A 77 -9.83 0.26 -18.54
CA ARG A 77 -10.14 -1.17 -18.69
C ARG A 77 -10.45 -1.80 -17.33
N PHE A 78 -11.26 -2.86 -17.37
CA PHE A 78 -11.63 -3.66 -16.19
C PHE A 78 -10.88 -4.99 -16.13
N THR A 79 -9.81 -5.11 -16.90
CA THR A 79 -9.01 -6.33 -17.04
C THR A 79 -7.56 -5.99 -16.73
N LEU A 80 -6.87 -6.90 -16.06
CA LEU A 80 -5.45 -6.74 -15.76
C LEU A 80 -4.59 -6.74 -17.05
N PRO A 81 -3.43 -6.06 -17.03
CA PRO A 81 -2.49 -6.08 -18.15
C PRO A 81 -1.92 -7.48 -18.38
N SER A 82 -1.42 -7.72 -19.59
CA SER A 82 -0.57 -8.88 -19.87
C SER A 82 0.83 -8.69 -19.29
N GLU A 83 1.45 -9.76 -18.83
CA GLU A 83 2.84 -9.78 -18.37
C GLU A 83 3.68 -10.89 -19.02
N ASN A 84 4.95 -11.03 -18.61
CA ASN A 84 5.91 -11.94 -19.23
C ASN A 84 6.11 -11.69 -20.74
N VAL A 85 5.83 -10.46 -21.16
CA VAL A 85 6.01 -10.01 -22.54
C VAL A 85 7.49 -9.71 -22.76
N PRO A 86 8.14 -10.26 -23.80
CA PRO A 86 9.53 -9.92 -24.10
C PRO A 86 9.71 -8.42 -24.33
N ALA A 87 10.60 -7.80 -23.56
CA ALA A 87 10.96 -6.41 -23.71
C ALA A 87 11.60 -6.17 -25.09
N GLY A 88 11.07 -5.20 -25.84
CA GLY A 88 11.58 -4.86 -27.17
C GLY A 88 12.91 -4.09 -27.16
N VAL A 89 13.41 -3.70 -25.99
CA VAL A 89 14.68 -2.98 -25.81
C VAL A 89 15.48 -3.54 -24.65
N ALA A 90 16.79 -3.30 -24.67
CA ALA A 90 17.66 -3.60 -23.55
C ALA A 90 17.36 -2.71 -22.33
N GLY A 91 17.55 -3.25 -21.13
CA GLY A 91 17.49 -2.51 -19.87
C GLY A 91 16.37 -2.93 -18.92
N SER A 92 15.47 -3.82 -19.33
CA SER A 92 14.61 -4.58 -18.41
C SER A 92 15.48 -5.54 -17.58
N THR A 93 15.04 -5.84 -16.37
CA THR A 93 15.77 -6.61 -15.36
C THR A 93 16.06 -8.03 -15.83
N ASP A 94 15.08 -8.70 -16.44
CA ASP A 94 15.16 -10.10 -16.87
C ASP A 94 14.81 -10.29 -18.37
N GLY A 95 14.40 -9.20 -19.05
CA GLY A 95 13.94 -9.26 -20.44
C GLY A 95 12.42 -9.32 -20.60
N LYS A 96 11.66 -9.24 -19.51
CA LYS A 96 10.21 -9.31 -19.47
C LYS A 96 9.59 -8.04 -18.92
N VAL A 97 8.32 -7.81 -19.24
CA VAL A 97 7.53 -6.67 -18.76
C VAL A 97 6.05 -7.00 -18.71
N ALA A 98 5.33 -6.26 -17.87
CA ALA A 98 3.90 -5.98 -18.05
C ALA A 98 3.69 -4.88 -19.10
N VAL A 99 2.61 -5.00 -19.89
CA VAL A 99 2.26 -4.03 -20.94
C VAL A 99 0.92 -3.38 -20.65
N LEU A 100 0.97 -2.12 -20.24
CA LEU A 100 -0.20 -1.27 -20.05
C LEU A 100 -0.56 -0.64 -21.40
N ASN A 101 -1.81 -0.81 -21.83
CA ASN A 101 -2.28 -0.39 -23.14
C ASN A 101 -3.15 0.87 -23.06
N LEU A 102 -3.04 1.71 -24.09
CA LEU A 102 -3.96 2.81 -24.34
C LEU A 102 -4.42 2.76 -25.78
N ASP A 103 -5.72 2.68 -25.97
CA ASP A 103 -6.35 2.55 -27.27
C ASP A 103 -7.18 3.79 -27.58
N THR A 104 -7.01 4.29 -28.80
CA THR A 104 -7.86 5.38 -29.31
C THR A 104 -9.31 4.95 -29.48
N PHE A 105 -9.58 3.67 -29.72
CA PHE A 105 -10.92 3.12 -29.79
C PHE A 105 -11.31 2.51 -28.45
N ASP A 106 -12.29 3.13 -27.79
CA ASP A 106 -12.89 2.57 -26.59
C ASP A 106 -13.96 1.53 -26.94
N SER A 107 -13.65 0.27 -26.64
CA SER A 107 -14.53 -0.87 -26.84
C SER A 107 -15.52 -1.11 -25.69
N VAL A 108 -15.39 -0.38 -24.58
CA VAL A 108 -16.21 -0.52 -23.38
C VAL A 108 -17.36 0.49 -23.39
N THR A 109 -17.14 1.69 -23.94
CA THR A 109 -18.20 2.69 -24.08
C THR A 109 -19.30 2.26 -25.06
N SER A 110 -20.54 2.63 -24.74
CA SER A 110 -21.68 2.50 -25.65
C SER A 110 -21.73 3.57 -26.75
N THR A 111 -20.87 4.59 -26.67
CA THR A 111 -20.81 5.70 -27.63
C THR A 111 -19.40 5.83 -28.22
N PRO A 112 -19.05 5.06 -29.27
CA PRO A 112 -17.71 5.12 -29.87
C PRO A 112 -17.29 6.53 -30.30
N GLY A 113 -16.00 6.85 -30.14
CA GLY A 113 -15.43 8.15 -30.49
C GLY A 113 -15.54 9.24 -29.41
N THR A 114 -16.06 8.92 -28.22
CA THR A 114 -16.15 9.89 -27.10
C THR A 114 -15.00 9.81 -26.11
N SER A 115 -14.30 8.67 -26.06
CA SER A 115 -13.32 8.35 -25.02
C SER A 115 -12.21 7.46 -25.56
N PHE A 116 -11.05 7.57 -24.93
CA PHE A 116 -9.94 6.63 -25.07
C PHE A 116 -10.16 5.47 -24.09
N LEU A 117 -9.52 4.33 -24.34
CA LEU A 117 -9.52 3.18 -23.44
C LEU A 117 -8.11 2.94 -22.90
N GLY A 118 -7.88 3.36 -21.67
CA GLY A 118 -6.58 3.31 -20.97
C GLY A 118 -6.50 2.20 -19.94
N THR A 119 -5.42 2.19 -19.18
CA THR A 119 -5.17 1.20 -18.13
C THR A 119 -4.86 1.90 -16.82
N ASP A 120 -5.38 1.37 -15.71
CA ASP A 120 -4.95 1.69 -14.35
C ASP A 120 -4.68 0.38 -13.63
N LEU A 121 -3.42 0.14 -13.28
CA LEU A 121 -2.97 -1.03 -12.54
C LEU A 121 -2.87 -0.65 -11.07
N ILE A 122 -3.68 -1.29 -10.21
CA ILE A 122 -3.88 -0.86 -8.83
C ILE A 122 -3.48 -2.00 -7.89
N THR A 123 -2.70 -1.72 -6.85
CA THR A 123 -2.46 -2.72 -5.80
C THR A 123 -3.73 -3.00 -5.00
N LYS A 124 -3.98 -4.28 -4.72
CA LYS A 124 -5.01 -4.73 -3.78
C LYS A 124 -4.69 -4.29 -2.35
N GLN A 125 -3.43 -4.33 -1.94
CA GLN A 125 -3.00 -3.75 -0.67
C GLN A 125 -2.94 -2.21 -0.76
N ASN A 126 -3.38 -1.54 0.31
CA ASN A 126 -3.01 -0.16 0.62
C ASN A 126 -1.86 -0.15 1.64
N PHE A 127 -1.08 0.92 1.69
CA PHE A 127 0.15 1.00 2.47
C PHE A 127 0.10 2.21 3.41
N ALA A 128 0.13 1.95 4.72
CA ALA A 128 0.38 2.96 5.74
C ALA A 128 1.87 3.30 5.74
N ARG A 129 2.14 4.59 5.88
CA ARG A 129 3.48 5.16 5.85
C ARG A 129 4.41 4.56 6.91
N GLY A 130 3.91 4.30 8.12
CA GLY A 130 4.72 4.02 9.29
C GLY A 130 5.78 5.11 9.48
N GLY A 131 7.03 4.70 9.67
CA GLY A 131 8.18 5.61 9.65
C GLY A 131 8.76 5.90 8.26
N GLY A 132 8.33 5.18 7.22
CA GLY A 132 8.77 5.40 5.86
C GLY A 132 8.34 4.30 4.89
N LEU A 133 7.83 4.71 3.73
CA LEU A 133 7.60 3.85 2.56
C LEU A 133 8.45 4.31 1.37
N ARG A 134 8.92 3.35 0.59
CA ARG A 134 9.62 3.56 -0.66
C ARG A 134 8.90 2.81 -1.77
N MET A 135 8.36 3.54 -2.73
CA MET A 135 7.83 2.97 -3.97
C MET A 135 8.85 3.19 -5.08
N THR A 136 9.28 2.13 -5.75
CA THR A 136 10.14 2.19 -6.94
C THR A 136 9.44 1.50 -8.10
N THR A 137 9.22 2.24 -9.16
CA THR A 137 8.65 1.73 -10.41
C THR A 137 9.69 1.83 -11.51
N ARG A 138 10.02 0.70 -12.13
CA ARG A 138 10.92 0.63 -13.27
C ARG A 138 10.11 0.47 -14.54
N MET A 139 10.07 1.49 -15.38
CA MET A 139 9.20 1.50 -16.56
C MET A 139 9.79 2.33 -17.70
N ARG A 140 9.19 2.21 -18.88
CA ARG A 140 9.47 3.03 -20.06
C ARG A 140 8.22 3.26 -20.89
N VAL A 141 8.18 4.39 -21.59
CA VAL A 141 7.13 4.71 -22.57
C VAL A 141 7.58 4.23 -23.95
N ASP A 142 6.75 3.47 -24.67
CA ASP A 142 7.13 3.00 -26.01
C ASP A 142 7.47 4.18 -26.95
N ALA A 143 8.38 3.98 -27.90
CA ALA A 143 8.86 5.03 -28.78
C ALA A 143 7.74 5.65 -29.63
N SER A 144 6.75 4.86 -30.05
CA SER A 144 5.58 5.38 -30.78
C SER A 144 4.66 6.21 -29.88
N THR A 145 4.52 5.81 -28.61
CA THR A 145 3.81 6.57 -27.58
C THR A 145 4.52 7.88 -27.27
N ALA A 146 5.83 7.87 -27.05
CA ALA A 146 6.60 9.06 -26.70
C ALA A 146 6.60 10.13 -27.81
N ALA A 147 6.36 9.71 -29.06
CA ALA A 147 6.21 10.60 -30.21
C ALA A 147 4.81 11.23 -30.32
N GLN A 148 3.82 10.71 -29.58
CA GLN A 148 2.45 11.23 -29.51
C GLN A 148 2.29 12.11 -28.27
N GLY A 149 2.05 13.40 -28.46
CA GLY A 149 1.64 14.28 -27.35
C GLY A 149 0.24 13.93 -26.83
N GLY A 150 -0.08 14.34 -25.61
CA GLY A 150 -1.42 14.19 -25.05
C GLY A 150 -1.63 12.96 -24.19
N ILE A 151 -0.59 12.18 -23.88
CA ILE A 151 -0.67 10.96 -23.07
C ILE A 151 0.11 11.14 -21.77
N VAL A 152 -0.44 10.62 -20.67
CA VAL A 152 0.17 10.56 -19.34
C VAL A 152 0.43 9.11 -18.97
N ALA A 153 1.65 8.83 -18.51
CA ALA A 153 2.01 7.60 -17.83
C ALA A 153 2.47 7.95 -16.41
N ALA A 154 1.87 7.39 -15.37
CA ALA A 154 2.19 7.79 -14.01
C ALA A 154 2.22 6.59 -13.06
N PRO A 155 3.37 6.32 -12.40
CA PRO A 155 3.40 5.68 -11.11
C PRO A 155 3.06 6.69 -10.01
N PHE A 156 2.12 6.33 -9.15
CA PHE A 156 1.66 7.22 -8.08
C PHE A 156 1.12 6.43 -6.90
N LEU A 157 1.01 7.10 -5.75
CA LEU A 157 0.27 6.62 -4.59
C LEU A 157 -1.02 7.41 -4.49
N TYR A 158 -2.14 6.74 -4.23
CA TYR A 158 -3.44 7.39 -4.13
C TYR A 158 -4.39 6.62 -3.22
N ASP A 159 -5.16 7.36 -2.41
CA ASP A 159 -6.44 6.88 -1.91
C ASP A 159 -7.34 8.08 -1.57
N VAL A 160 -8.63 7.79 -1.42
CA VAL A 160 -9.64 8.77 -1.02
C VAL A 160 -10.03 8.45 0.41
N SER A 161 -9.74 9.38 1.32
CA SER A 161 -9.97 9.19 2.74
C SER A 161 -10.85 10.31 3.31
N ARG A 162 -11.34 10.09 4.54
CA ARG A 162 -11.90 11.09 5.47
C ARG A 162 -12.92 12.09 4.91
N GLY A 163 -14.08 11.59 4.46
CA GLY A 163 -15.23 12.46 4.19
C GLY A 163 -16.55 11.70 4.04
N VAL A 164 -17.68 12.31 4.39
CA VAL A 164 -18.95 11.92 3.75
C VAL A 164 -19.03 12.68 2.44
N SER A 165 -19.36 12.00 1.34
CA SER A 165 -19.77 12.72 0.13
C SER A 165 -20.78 13.82 0.50
N PRO A 166 -20.56 15.08 0.08
CA PRO A 166 -19.62 15.52 -0.97
C PRO A 166 -18.21 15.96 -0.50
N ASN A 167 -17.90 15.89 0.79
CA ASN A 167 -16.65 16.41 1.38
C ASN A 167 -15.53 15.37 1.46
N LEU A 168 -15.37 14.57 0.41
CA LEU A 168 -14.26 13.61 0.32
C LEU A 168 -12.94 14.37 0.19
N VAL A 169 -11.90 13.88 0.85
CA VAL A 169 -10.52 14.36 0.67
C VAL A 169 -9.67 13.26 0.08
N ARG A 170 -8.51 13.62 -0.47
CA ARG A 170 -7.55 12.68 -1.03
C ARG A 170 -6.16 12.92 -0.49
N ASP A 171 -5.45 11.81 -0.39
CA ASP A 171 -4.00 11.75 -0.27
C ASP A 171 -3.45 11.15 -1.55
N GLU A 172 -2.41 11.79 -2.09
CA GLU A 172 -1.87 11.43 -3.40
C GLU A 172 -0.42 11.88 -3.54
N ILE A 173 0.42 11.07 -4.19
CA ILE A 173 1.81 11.38 -4.54
C ILE A 173 2.09 10.93 -5.97
N ASP A 174 2.37 11.88 -6.87
CA ASP A 174 2.48 11.61 -8.29
C ASP A 174 3.90 11.72 -8.85
N HIS A 175 4.21 10.79 -9.76
CA HIS A 175 5.33 10.88 -10.68
C HIS A 175 4.80 10.78 -12.12
N GLU A 176 4.34 11.88 -12.70
CA GLU A 176 3.66 11.88 -14.01
C GLU A 176 4.60 12.19 -15.18
N LEU A 177 4.70 11.23 -16.10
CA LEU A 177 5.39 11.40 -17.36
C LEU A 177 4.42 11.88 -18.43
N LEU A 178 4.60 13.13 -18.85
CA LEU A 178 3.80 13.75 -19.88
C LEU A 178 4.51 13.57 -21.22
N THR A 179 3.88 12.90 -22.17
CA THR A 179 4.43 12.78 -23.54
C THR A 179 4.56 14.12 -24.25
N ASN A 180 3.80 15.14 -23.82
CA ASN A 180 4.01 16.53 -24.21
C ASN A 180 5.42 17.06 -23.88
N GLU A 181 6.11 16.48 -22.90
CA GLU A 181 7.48 16.84 -22.54
C GLU A 181 8.52 15.97 -23.26
N SER A 182 8.12 14.93 -24.00
CA SER A 182 9.01 14.05 -24.79
C SER A 182 9.01 14.29 -26.29
N VAL A 183 8.08 15.07 -26.84
CA VAL A 183 8.09 15.44 -28.27
C VAL A 183 9.26 16.36 -28.61
N SER A 184 9.81 16.25 -29.83
CA SER A 184 11.04 16.99 -30.19
C SER A 184 10.93 18.51 -29.96
N GLY A 185 11.92 19.09 -29.27
CA GLY A 185 12.00 20.52 -29.01
C GLY A 185 11.44 20.97 -27.66
N THR A 186 11.01 20.04 -26.81
CA THR A 186 10.45 20.32 -25.48
C THR A 186 11.50 20.23 -24.37
N PRO A 187 11.18 20.75 -23.16
CA PRO A 187 12.16 20.88 -22.07
C PRO A 187 12.66 19.57 -21.42
N ASN A 188 12.10 18.40 -21.75
CA ASN A 188 12.40 17.10 -21.13
C ASN A 188 12.30 17.13 -19.59
N ARG A 189 11.07 17.29 -19.10
CA ARG A 189 10.75 17.39 -17.67
C ARG A 189 9.74 16.34 -17.26
N THR A 190 9.71 16.04 -15.97
CA THR A 190 8.69 15.20 -15.35
C THR A 190 7.83 16.07 -14.44
N PHE A 191 6.53 15.77 -14.38
CA PHE A 191 5.60 16.46 -13.51
C PHE A 191 5.42 15.65 -12.22
N THR A 192 5.44 16.33 -11.08
CA THR A 192 5.23 15.72 -9.77
C THR A 192 4.19 16.51 -9.01
N ASN A 193 3.38 15.86 -8.20
CA ASN A 193 2.40 16.52 -7.37
C ASN A 193 2.16 15.73 -6.08
N VAL A 194 1.61 16.40 -5.07
CA VAL A 194 1.32 15.79 -3.77
C VAL A 194 0.17 16.52 -3.10
N TRP A 195 -0.70 15.75 -2.45
CA TRP A 195 -1.87 16.20 -1.71
C TRP A 195 -1.89 15.56 -0.34
N ASN A 196 -2.30 16.34 0.66
CA ASN A 196 -2.61 15.85 2.00
C ASN A 196 -3.98 16.42 2.39
N ASP A 197 -4.96 15.56 2.64
CA ASP A 197 -6.36 15.91 2.89
C ASP A 197 -6.90 16.93 1.86
N GLY A 198 -6.52 16.77 0.58
CA GLY A 198 -6.83 17.72 -0.48
C GLY A 198 -8.27 17.58 -1.00
N PRO A 199 -8.97 18.68 -1.36
CA PRO A 199 -10.26 18.59 -2.04
C PRO A 199 -10.09 18.03 -3.45
N PHE A 200 -11.17 17.48 -4.01
CA PHE A 200 -11.25 17.11 -5.42
C PHE A 200 -11.30 18.34 -6.32
N THR A 201 -10.12 18.88 -6.62
CA THR A 201 -9.88 19.72 -7.78
C THR A 201 -9.46 18.80 -8.92
N GLY A 202 -10.01 18.99 -10.13
CA GLY A 202 -9.78 18.12 -11.29
C GLY A 202 -8.30 17.90 -11.65
N PRO A 203 -8.00 17.04 -12.65
CA PRO A 203 -6.64 16.65 -12.99
C PRO A 203 -5.74 17.86 -13.26
N GLY A 204 -4.50 17.84 -12.73
CA GLY A 204 -3.53 18.92 -12.85
C GLY A 204 -3.83 20.17 -12.00
N SER A 205 -4.83 20.13 -11.11
CA SER A 205 -5.22 21.24 -10.24
C SER A 205 -5.13 20.87 -8.75
N GLY A 206 -4.67 21.82 -7.94
CA GLY A 206 -4.48 21.63 -6.50
C GLY A 206 -3.17 20.90 -6.16
N GLY A 207 -2.97 20.63 -4.87
CA GLY A 207 -1.75 20.01 -4.35
C GLY A 207 -0.54 20.95 -4.38
N SER A 208 0.65 20.36 -4.42
CA SER A 208 1.94 21.04 -4.62
C SER A 208 2.56 20.60 -5.97
N PRO A 209 2.05 21.06 -7.12
CA PRO A 209 2.52 20.62 -8.43
C PRO A 209 3.87 21.26 -8.77
N GLN A 210 4.79 20.47 -9.34
CA GLN A 210 6.09 20.95 -9.77
C GLN A 210 6.60 20.18 -10.98
N PHE A 211 7.08 20.91 -11.99
CA PHE A 211 7.97 20.34 -13.01
C PHE A 211 9.39 20.22 -12.48
N ILE A 212 9.94 19.01 -12.61
CA ILE A 212 11.33 18.71 -12.29
C ILE A 212 12.10 18.45 -13.58
N ASN A 213 13.35 18.91 -13.63
CA ASN A 213 14.23 18.61 -14.76
C ASN A 213 14.68 17.16 -14.65
N ASN A 214 14.59 16.41 -15.74
CA ASN A 214 15.09 15.05 -15.76
C ASN A 214 16.63 15.02 -15.69
N PRO A 215 17.23 13.95 -15.14
CA PRO A 215 18.67 13.77 -15.15
C PRO A 215 19.28 13.86 -16.56
N SER A 216 20.55 14.26 -16.65
CA SER A 216 21.24 14.37 -17.93
C SER A 216 21.24 13.02 -18.67
N GLY A 217 20.80 13.03 -19.93
CA GLY A 217 20.74 11.81 -20.76
C GLY A 217 19.47 10.99 -20.59
N PHE A 218 18.50 11.47 -19.80
CA PHE A 218 17.18 10.85 -19.69
C PHE A 218 16.49 10.76 -21.05
N ASP A 219 15.97 9.57 -21.35
CA ASP A 219 15.20 9.24 -22.54
C ASP A 219 14.02 8.38 -22.09
N ILE A 220 12.81 8.94 -22.14
CA ILE A 220 11.57 8.28 -21.69
C ILE A 220 11.33 6.92 -22.37
N THR A 221 11.97 6.66 -23.51
CA THR A 221 11.88 5.39 -24.25
C THR A 221 12.79 4.28 -23.71
N LYS A 222 13.59 4.58 -22.70
CA LYS A 222 14.46 3.65 -21.95
C LYS A 222 13.88 3.38 -20.57
N PHE A 223 14.26 2.23 -20.00
CA PHE A 223 13.87 1.89 -18.64
C PHE A 223 14.60 2.76 -17.63
N HIS A 224 13.80 3.46 -16.82
CA HIS A 224 14.25 4.32 -15.73
C HIS A 224 13.58 3.90 -14.42
N ASP A 225 14.27 4.12 -13.30
CA ASP A 225 13.71 3.92 -11.96
C ASP A 225 13.09 5.22 -11.46
N TYR A 226 11.77 5.24 -11.32
CA TYR A 226 11.01 6.33 -10.70
C TYR A 226 10.72 5.94 -9.26
N ARG A 227 11.35 6.64 -8.31
CA ARG A 227 11.25 6.32 -6.90
C ARG A 227 10.70 7.46 -6.07
N THR A 228 9.80 7.12 -5.16
CA THR A 228 9.24 8.01 -4.14
C THR A 228 9.57 7.44 -2.77
N ASP A 229 10.23 8.25 -1.93
CA ASP A 229 10.39 7.98 -0.50
C ASP A 229 9.41 8.88 0.27
N TRP A 230 8.44 8.26 0.97
CA TRP A 230 7.41 8.93 1.75
C TRP A 230 7.62 8.65 3.23
N THR A 231 7.96 9.69 4.00
CA THR A 231 8.19 9.62 5.45
C THR A 231 7.24 10.59 6.17
N PRO A 232 7.10 10.49 7.50
CA PRO A 232 6.27 11.44 8.26
C PRO A 232 6.65 12.91 8.11
N SER A 233 7.85 13.20 7.59
CA SER A 233 8.40 14.56 7.48
C SER A 233 8.70 15.01 6.05
N SER A 234 8.68 14.11 5.06
CA SER A 234 9.03 14.47 3.69
C SER A 234 8.50 13.50 2.65
N VAL A 235 8.26 14.01 1.45
CA VAL A 235 8.16 13.21 0.22
C VAL A 235 9.35 13.55 -0.66
N LYS A 236 10.15 12.56 -1.04
CA LYS A 236 11.32 12.72 -1.90
C LYS A 236 11.17 11.93 -3.17
N TYR A 237 11.47 12.56 -4.30
CA TYR A 237 11.36 11.98 -5.63
C TYR A 237 12.74 11.76 -6.20
N TYR A 238 12.93 10.61 -6.84
CA TYR A 238 14.17 10.21 -7.48
C TYR A 238 13.91 9.69 -8.89
N ILE A 239 14.86 9.93 -9.79
CA ILE A 239 14.94 9.30 -11.11
C ILE A 239 16.33 8.69 -11.23
N ASP A 240 16.42 7.38 -11.47
CA ASP A 240 17.67 6.61 -11.51
C ASP A 240 18.58 6.84 -10.29
N GLY A 241 17.97 6.93 -9.10
CA GLY A 241 18.66 7.20 -7.84
C GLY A 241 19.09 8.65 -7.63
N ALA A 242 18.97 9.54 -8.62
CA ALA A 242 19.22 10.97 -8.45
C ALA A 242 18.02 11.64 -7.77
N LEU A 243 18.24 12.33 -6.64
CA LEU A 243 17.21 13.12 -5.97
C LEU A 243 16.84 14.32 -6.84
N VAL A 244 15.58 14.39 -7.26
CA VAL A 244 15.07 15.43 -8.18
C VAL A 244 14.10 16.40 -7.52
N ARG A 245 13.46 16.01 -6.41
CA ARG A 245 12.59 16.88 -5.61
C ARG A 245 12.49 16.41 -4.16
N THR A 246 12.36 17.37 -3.25
CA THR A 246 11.96 17.16 -1.85
C THR A 246 10.78 18.08 -1.54
N GLU A 247 9.68 17.51 -1.04
CA GLU A 247 8.56 18.24 -0.43
C GLU A 247 8.59 18.01 1.09
N THR A 248 8.40 19.09 1.87
CA THR A 248 8.37 19.06 3.35
C THR A 248 7.15 19.78 3.93
N THR A 249 6.28 20.33 3.07
CA THR A 249 5.16 21.18 3.48
C THR A 249 3.84 20.44 3.34
N VAL A 250 3.65 19.71 2.25
CA VAL A 250 2.46 18.89 1.97
C VAL A 250 2.87 17.43 2.06
N ILE A 251 2.55 16.77 3.19
CA ILE A 251 2.94 15.40 3.49
C ILE A 251 1.68 14.58 3.74
N PRO A 252 1.33 13.62 2.87
CA PRO A 252 0.21 12.72 3.08
C PRO A 252 0.35 11.94 4.38
N ASP A 253 -0.77 11.62 5.02
CA ASP A 253 -0.84 10.87 6.26
C ASP A 253 -1.76 9.64 6.25
N ASP A 254 -2.64 9.51 5.26
CA ASP A 254 -3.50 8.35 5.12
C ASP A 254 -2.86 7.22 4.29
N PRO A 255 -3.16 5.95 4.60
CA PRO A 255 -2.70 4.82 3.79
C PRO A 255 -3.15 4.94 2.34
N MET A 256 -2.23 4.68 1.41
CA MET A 256 -2.49 4.81 -0.03
C MET A 256 -2.22 3.52 -0.79
N ARG A 257 -2.90 3.31 -1.93
CA ARG A 257 -2.57 2.23 -2.87
C ARG A 257 -1.50 2.71 -3.84
N ALA A 258 -0.70 1.77 -4.33
CA ALA A 258 0.20 2.05 -5.44
C ALA A 258 -0.54 1.82 -6.76
N HIS A 259 -0.37 2.75 -7.68
CA HIS A 259 -0.96 2.73 -9.00
C HIS A 259 0.11 2.89 -10.07
N VAL A 260 -0.15 2.32 -11.24
CA VAL A 260 0.48 2.71 -12.50
C VAL A 260 -0.61 2.90 -13.53
N ASN A 261 -0.89 4.14 -13.92
CA ASN A 261 -1.91 4.44 -14.93
C ASN A 261 -1.32 4.92 -16.25
N PHE A 262 -2.14 4.81 -17.29
CA PHE A 262 -1.80 5.19 -18.65
C PHE A 262 -3.05 5.71 -19.36
N TRP A 263 -3.13 7.03 -19.56
CA TRP A 263 -4.38 7.72 -19.88
C TRP A 263 -4.19 9.02 -20.68
N VAL A 264 -5.32 9.58 -21.14
CA VAL A 264 -5.42 10.83 -21.91
C VAL A 264 -6.17 11.88 -21.07
N PRO A 265 -5.53 12.99 -20.69
CA PRO A 265 -6.17 14.04 -19.90
C PRO A 265 -7.11 14.90 -20.74
N ASP A 266 -8.01 15.59 -20.07
CA ASP A 266 -8.84 16.65 -20.64
C ASP A 266 -8.13 18.02 -20.60
N SER A 267 -8.82 19.07 -21.05
CA SER A 267 -8.27 20.43 -21.11
C SER A 267 -8.03 21.08 -19.74
N GLY A 268 -8.48 20.47 -18.65
CA GLY A 268 -8.20 20.92 -17.28
C GLY A 268 -6.72 20.76 -16.91
N PHE A 269 -6.07 19.71 -17.43
CA PHE A 269 -4.63 19.50 -17.27
C PHE A 269 -3.86 20.06 -18.47
N VAL A 270 -3.78 21.38 -18.55
CA VAL A 270 -3.27 22.14 -19.71
C VAL A 270 -1.89 21.68 -20.19
N GLN A 271 -1.00 21.28 -19.28
CA GLN A 271 0.37 20.90 -19.62
C GLN A 271 0.45 19.53 -20.30
N ALA A 272 -0.49 18.64 -20.00
CA ALA A 272 -0.55 17.30 -20.55
C ALA A 272 -1.55 17.17 -21.71
N TYR A 273 -2.46 18.13 -21.87
CA TYR A 273 -3.50 18.11 -22.88
C TYR A 273 -2.97 18.31 -24.31
N ASP A 274 -3.47 17.51 -25.26
CA ASP A 274 -3.39 17.75 -26.69
C ASP A 274 -4.79 17.58 -27.30
N GLY A 275 -5.36 18.68 -27.81
CA GLY A 275 -6.69 18.70 -28.42
C GLY A 275 -6.75 18.13 -29.83
N SER A 276 -5.61 17.92 -30.49
CA SER A 276 -5.53 17.25 -31.79
C SER A 276 -5.57 15.73 -31.67
N PHE A 277 -5.19 15.20 -30.50
CA PHE A 277 -5.30 13.80 -30.18
C PHE A 277 -6.75 13.45 -29.82
N VAL A 278 -7.42 12.71 -30.70
CA VAL A 278 -8.87 12.43 -30.63
C VAL A 278 -9.16 10.93 -30.60
N PRO A 279 -10.23 10.49 -29.91
CA PRO A 279 -10.66 9.10 -29.93
C PRO A 279 -11.07 8.63 -31.34
N ALA A 280 -10.82 7.35 -31.62
CA ALA A 280 -11.27 6.68 -32.82
C ALA A 280 -12.75 6.25 -32.67
N ALA A 281 -13.55 6.47 -33.72
CA ALA A 281 -14.96 6.06 -33.74
C ALA A 281 -15.18 4.60 -34.16
N THR A 282 -14.15 3.92 -34.70
CA THR A 282 -14.23 2.53 -35.14
C THR A 282 -12.98 1.75 -34.76
N SER A 283 -13.14 0.45 -34.52
CA SER A 283 -12.02 -0.45 -34.21
C SER A 283 -10.97 -0.51 -35.34
N GLY A 284 -11.37 -0.32 -36.59
CA GLY A 284 -10.46 -0.30 -37.74
C GLY A 284 -9.57 0.96 -37.81
N SER A 285 -9.91 2.01 -37.06
CA SER A 285 -9.10 3.22 -36.92
C SER A 285 -8.33 3.25 -35.59
N ASN A 286 -8.35 2.16 -34.83
CA ASN A 286 -7.69 2.11 -33.54
C ASN A 286 -6.16 2.16 -33.70
N THR A 287 -5.55 3.12 -33.02
CA THR A 287 -4.13 3.10 -32.67
C THR A 287 -3.99 2.65 -31.22
N ASN A 288 -3.09 1.69 -31.01
CA ASN A 288 -2.70 1.20 -29.69
C ASN A 288 -1.33 1.80 -29.31
N PHE A 289 -1.26 2.34 -28.11
CA PHE A 289 -0.07 2.89 -27.47
C PHE A 289 0.27 2.03 -26.26
N LYS A 290 1.55 2.04 -25.88
CA LYS A 290 2.08 1.14 -24.85
C LYS A 290 2.94 1.87 -23.82
N LEU A 291 2.76 1.44 -22.59
CA LEU A 291 3.67 1.63 -21.48
C LEU A 291 4.18 0.25 -21.04
N GLU A 292 5.49 0.12 -20.85
CA GLU A 292 6.11 -1.14 -20.44
C GLU A 292 6.66 -1.01 -19.01
N LEU A 293 6.25 -1.93 -18.14
CA LEU A 293 6.57 -1.97 -16.73
C LEU A 293 7.43 -3.20 -16.44
N ASP A 294 8.67 -2.97 -16.01
CA ASP A 294 9.67 -4.01 -15.70
C ASP A 294 9.62 -4.43 -14.24
N ARG A 295 9.36 -3.49 -13.33
CA ARG A 295 9.28 -3.81 -11.91
C ARG A 295 8.46 -2.80 -11.14
N LEU A 296 7.70 -3.26 -10.16
CA LEU A 296 7.13 -2.44 -9.10
C LEU A 296 7.55 -3.02 -7.75
N GLN A 297 8.11 -2.17 -6.89
CA GLN A 297 8.51 -2.54 -5.55
C GLN A 297 8.06 -1.50 -4.53
N VAL A 298 7.47 -1.97 -3.44
CA VAL A 298 7.13 -1.16 -2.26
C VAL A 298 7.86 -1.73 -1.05
N GLU A 299 8.66 -0.89 -0.39
CA GLU A 299 9.43 -1.23 0.80
C GLU A 299 9.00 -0.36 1.98
N ARG A 300 8.98 -0.93 3.18
CA ARG A 300 8.84 -0.20 4.44
C ARG A 300 10.18 -0.08 5.14
N PHE A 301 10.53 1.13 5.57
CA PHE A 301 11.75 1.40 6.31
C PHE A 301 11.45 2.25 7.55
N ASN A 302 12.43 2.37 8.45
CA ASN A 302 12.33 3.14 9.70
C ASN A 302 11.06 2.86 10.52
N THR A 303 10.55 1.63 10.48
CA THR A 303 9.32 1.24 11.17
C THR A 303 9.58 0.02 12.05
N THR A 304 9.17 0.09 13.30
CA THR A 304 9.07 -1.08 14.18
C THR A 304 7.63 -1.59 14.18
N THR A 305 7.47 -2.90 13.97
CA THR A 305 6.18 -3.59 14.11
C THR A 305 6.05 -4.16 15.52
N SER A 306 4.86 -4.06 16.12
CA SER A 306 4.58 -4.74 17.39
C SER A 306 4.52 -6.26 17.20
N ALA A 307 4.48 -7.00 18.32
CA ALA A 307 3.96 -8.36 18.29
C ALA A 307 2.49 -8.36 17.80
N ASN A 308 2.02 -9.51 17.30
CA ASN A 308 0.63 -9.67 16.91
C ASN A 308 -0.30 -9.39 18.10
N LEU A 309 -1.26 -8.50 17.90
CA LEU A 309 -2.17 -8.01 18.93
C LEU A 309 -3.44 -8.88 19.07
N LEU A 310 -3.66 -9.81 18.14
CA LEU A 310 -4.79 -10.74 18.17
C LEU A 310 -4.50 -11.90 19.11
N ALA A 311 -5.48 -12.26 19.93
CA ALA A 311 -5.50 -13.57 20.57
C ALA A 311 -5.94 -14.64 19.56
N ASP A 312 -5.40 -15.85 19.67
CA ASP A 312 -5.74 -17.01 18.83
C ASP A 312 -5.72 -16.66 17.33
N ALA A 313 -4.65 -16.01 16.90
CA ALA A 313 -4.44 -15.56 15.52
C ALA A 313 -4.48 -16.70 14.48
N ARG A 314 -4.18 -17.92 14.91
CA ARG A 314 -4.14 -19.14 14.08
C ARG A 314 -5.38 -20.02 14.25
N PHE A 315 -6.35 -19.62 15.07
CA PHE A 315 -7.57 -20.38 15.34
C PHE A 315 -7.35 -21.81 15.91
N GLU A 316 -6.21 -22.07 16.55
CA GLU A 316 -5.81 -23.39 17.05
C GLU A 316 -6.26 -23.67 18.48
N ASP A 317 -6.69 -22.64 19.21
CA ASP A 317 -7.14 -22.82 20.59
C ASP A 317 -8.60 -23.30 20.66
N GLY A 318 -9.31 -23.35 19.53
CA GLY A 318 -10.74 -23.68 19.44
C GLY A 318 -11.65 -22.69 20.20
N THR A 319 -11.12 -21.55 20.62
CA THR A 319 -11.82 -20.59 21.51
C THR A 319 -12.45 -19.43 20.75
N SER A 320 -13.70 -19.61 20.32
CA SER A 320 -14.53 -18.53 19.77
C SER A 320 -15.84 -18.34 20.54
N ILE A 321 -16.30 -17.09 20.63
CA ILE A 321 -17.56 -16.73 21.29
C ILE A 321 -18.65 -16.54 20.22
N THR A 322 -19.83 -17.11 20.42
CA THR A 322 -20.95 -17.00 19.48
C THR A 322 -21.69 -15.66 19.62
N PHE A 323 -22.12 -15.07 18.50
CA PHE A 323 -22.95 -13.88 18.44
C PHE A 323 -24.47 -14.20 18.47
N PRO A 324 -25.32 -13.41 19.16
CA PRO A 324 -24.95 -12.29 20.03
C PRO A 324 -24.14 -12.78 21.24
N PRO A 325 -23.14 -12.00 21.67
CA PRO A 325 -22.25 -12.44 22.73
C PRO A 325 -23.04 -12.56 24.06
N PRO A 326 -22.51 -13.33 25.04
CA PRO A 326 -23.09 -13.43 26.38
C PRO A 326 -23.39 -12.07 27.02
N VAL A 327 -24.41 -12.03 27.89
CA VAL A 327 -24.85 -10.80 28.58
C VAL A 327 -23.69 -10.11 29.29
N GLY A 328 -23.52 -8.81 29.03
CA GLY A 328 -22.46 -7.98 29.59
C GLY A 328 -21.26 -7.77 28.66
N ILE A 329 -21.17 -8.54 27.57
CA ILE A 329 -20.21 -8.31 26.48
C ILE A 329 -20.88 -7.42 25.43
N THR A 330 -20.20 -6.34 25.09
CA THR A 330 -20.64 -5.34 24.11
C THR A 330 -19.49 -5.03 23.15
N PRO A 331 -19.78 -4.45 21.98
CA PRO A 331 -18.77 -3.86 21.11
C PRO A 331 -17.75 -2.94 21.81
N ALA A 332 -18.15 -2.28 22.91
CA ALA A 332 -17.37 -1.27 23.62
C ALA A 332 -16.39 -1.83 24.67
N ASN A 333 -16.59 -3.07 25.12
CA ASN A 333 -15.87 -3.61 26.29
C ASN A 333 -15.29 -5.02 26.08
N HIS A 334 -15.50 -5.63 24.91
CA HIS A 334 -14.88 -6.89 24.55
C HIS A 334 -13.51 -6.65 23.91
N VAL A 335 -12.46 -7.33 24.38
CA VAL A 335 -11.11 -7.36 23.79
C VAL A 335 -10.50 -8.76 23.96
N GLY A 336 -9.64 -9.18 23.03
CA GLY A 336 -8.79 -10.37 23.21
C GLY A 336 -9.47 -11.74 23.05
N ALA A 337 -10.58 -11.83 22.32
CA ALA A 337 -11.12 -13.11 21.84
C ALA A 337 -11.96 -12.92 20.57
N TRP A 338 -11.95 -13.90 19.67
CA TRP A 338 -12.77 -13.90 18.46
C TRP A 338 -14.26 -14.06 18.78
N ILE A 339 -15.09 -13.18 18.20
CA ILE A 339 -16.53 -13.32 18.17
C ILE A 339 -16.94 -13.73 16.75
N ARG A 340 -17.62 -14.87 16.64
CA ARG A 340 -18.18 -15.39 15.39
C ARG A 340 -19.66 -15.03 15.27
N PHE A 341 -20.13 -14.78 14.06
CA PHE A 341 -21.54 -14.48 13.80
C PHE A 341 -22.05 -15.14 12.52
N ASN A 342 -23.35 -15.41 12.49
CA ASN A 342 -24.03 -16.15 11.43
C ASN A 342 -23.30 -17.46 11.09
N ASN A 343 -23.04 -17.71 9.82
CA ASN A 343 -22.50 -18.95 9.30
C ASN A 343 -20.97 -18.97 9.36
N ALA A 344 -20.45 -19.07 10.58
CA ALA A 344 -19.03 -19.04 10.90
C ALA A 344 -18.69 -20.03 12.03
N PHE A 345 -17.61 -20.80 11.88
CA PHE A 345 -17.07 -21.69 12.91
C PHE A 345 -15.59 -22.01 12.68
N VAL A 346 -14.90 -22.41 13.74
CA VAL A 346 -13.53 -22.95 13.64
C VAL A 346 -13.68 -24.45 13.35
N ASP A 347 -13.01 -24.93 12.31
CA ASP A 347 -13.07 -26.32 11.84
C ASP A 347 -11.66 -26.85 11.55
N SER A 348 -11.50 -28.18 11.62
CA SER A 348 -10.29 -28.81 11.13
C SER A 348 -10.22 -28.69 9.61
N SER A 349 -9.29 -27.89 9.10
CA SER A 349 -9.14 -27.57 7.66
C SER A 349 -8.91 -28.85 6.83
N ASP A 350 -8.00 -29.72 7.29
CA ASP A 350 -7.64 -30.97 6.64
C ASP A 350 -8.85 -31.92 6.45
N ALA A 351 -9.79 -31.95 7.41
CA ALA A 351 -10.97 -32.80 7.33
C ALA A 351 -11.94 -32.36 6.21
N GLN A 352 -11.82 -31.11 5.76
CA GLN A 352 -12.61 -30.53 4.67
C GLN A 352 -11.84 -30.50 3.33
N GLY A 353 -10.65 -31.10 3.29
CA GLY A 353 -9.79 -31.08 2.09
C GLY A 353 -9.12 -29.73 1.84
N VAL A 354 -9.11 -28.83 2.83
CA VAL A 354 -8.35 -27.58 2.81
C VAL A 354 -6.99 -27.88 3.44
N PRO A 355 -5.86 -27.67 2.74
CA PRO A 355 -4.54 -27.91 3.31
C PRO A 355 -4.31 -27.02 4.55
N SER A 356 -3.75 -27.58 5.62
CA SER A 356 -3.22 -26.77 6.72
C SER A 356 -2.16 -25.77 6.25
N ILE A 357 -2.11 -24.63 6.92
CA ILE A 357 -1.03 -23.65 6.81
C ILE A 357 -0.13 -23.76 8.06
N ASP A 358 1.18 -23.66 7.90
CA ASP A 358 2.18 -23.67 8.99
C ASP A 358 2.02 -24.78 10.06
N ASP A 359 1.68 -26.00 9.64
CA ASP A 359 1.45 -27.18 10.49
C ASP A 359 0.26 -27.06 11.49
N GLY A 360 -0.63 -26.09 11.29
CA GLY A 360 -1.87 -25.92 12.05
C GLY A 360 -2.93 -26.99 11.74
N PHE A 361 -3.91 -27.18 12.61
CA PHE A 361 -5.00 -28.14 12.40
C PHE A 361 -6.35 -27.47 12.16
N GLU A 362 -6.56 -26.25 12.65
CA GLU A 362 -7.85 -25.56 12.65
C GLU A 362 -7.79 -24.25 11.86
N ALA A 363 -8.89 -23.89 11.20
CA ALA A 363 -9.03 -22.62 10.51
C ALA A 363 -10.45 -22.06 10.65
N ALA A 364 -10.60 -20.74 10.51
CA ALA A 364 -11.88 -20.06 10.57
C ALA A 364 -12.66 -20.23 9.27
N LYS A 365 -13.64 -21.15 9.25
CA LYS A 365 -14.57 -21.32 8.13
C LYS A 365 -15.70 -20.31 8.20
N VAL A 366 -15.95 -19.64 7.08
CA VAL A 366 -17.11 -18.78 6.84
C VAL A 366 -17.84 -19.23 5.57
N TYR A 367 -19.16 -19.13 5.57
CA TYR A 367 -19.96 -19.53 4.42
C TYR A 367 -21.26 -18.74 4.35
N THR A 368 -21.93 -18.85 3.20
CA THR A 368 -23.10 -18.05 2.84
C THR A 368 -24.15 -17.95 3.96
N PRO A 369 -24.44 -16.75 4.48
CA PRO A 369 -25.45 -16.49 5.52
C PRO A 369 -26.89 -16.30 4.97
N GLY A 370 -27.08 -16.44 3.66
CA GLY A 370 -28.29 -16.03 2.92
C GLY A 370 -28.13 -14.67 2.26
N ALA A 371 -29.15 -14.23 1.52
CA ALA A 371 -29.11 -13.01 0.70
C ALA A 371 -29.03 -11.72 1.54
N ASN A 372 -28.28 -10.73 1.03
CA ASN A 372 -28.01 -9.42 1.64
C ASN A 372 -27.53 -9.51 3.09
N ASN A 373 -26.60 -10.42 3.35
CA ASN A 373 -26.14 -10.70 4.71
C ASN A 373 -24.64 -11.07 4.70
N ALA A 374 -24.02 -11.03 5.88
CA ALA A 374 -22.61 -11.37 6.07
C ALA A 374 -22.43 -12.43 7.17
N SER A 375 -21.44 -13.30 7.05
CA SER A 375 -20.95 -14.16 8.14
C SER A 375 -19.48 -13.86 8.40
N GLY A 376 -18.99 -14.19 9.59
CA GLY A 376 -17.62 -13.83 9.88
C GLY A 376 -17.18 -13.94 11.33
N PHE A 377 -15.98 -13.41 11.53
CA PHE A 377 -15.32 -13.29 12.81
C PHE A 377 -14.90 -11.84 13.00
N TRP A 378 -14.89 -11.37 14.26
CA TRP A 378 -14.25 -10.13 14.60
C TRP A 378 -13.58 -10.18 15.97
N GLN A 379 -12.52 -9.40 16.13
CA GLN A 379 -11.81 -9.22 17.39
C GLN A 379 -11.42 -7.75 17.56
N ASN A 380 -11.66 -7.23 18.76
CA ASN A 380 -11.27 -5.89 19.16
C ASN A 380 -9.92 -5.92 19.89
N VAL A 381 -9.12 -4.89 19.67
CA VAL A 381 -7.86 -4.59 20.35
C VAL A 381 -7.90 -3.13 20.80
N ALA A 382 -7.26 -2.81 21.93
CA ALA A 382 -7.12 -1.42 22.38
C ALA A 382 -6.32 -0.59 21.36
N ALA A 383 -6.81 0.62 21.08
CA ALA A 383 -6.17 1.55 20.17
C ALA A 383 -6.35 2.99 20.64
N SER A 384 -5.49 3.88 20.15
CA SER A 384 -5.54 5.33 20.40
C SER A 384 -5.61 6.09 19.07
N PRO A 385 -6.10 7.34 19.06
CA PRO A 385 -6.05 8.18 17.86
C PRO A 385 -4.61 8.37 17.35
N GLY A 386 -4.44 8.39 16.02
CA GLY A 386 -3.15 8.60 15.35
C GLY A 386 -2.25 7.36 15.28
N GLU A 387 -2.69 6.21 15.80
CA GLU A 387 -1.97 4.95 15.67
C GLU A 387 -2.19 4.33 14.28
N GLU A 388 -1.10 3.89 13.64
CA GLU A 388 -1.13 3.18 12.37
C GLU A 388 -1.09 1.65 12.59
N PHE A 389 -1.88 0.91 11.84
CA PHE A 389 -2.02 -0.54 11.94
C PHE A 389 -1.83 -1.20 10.57
N GLU A 390 -1.21 -2.37 10.57
CA GLU A 390 -1.23 -3.33 9.46
C GLU A 390 -1.98 -4.57 9.93
N ALA A 391 -2.98 -4.99 9.15
CA ALA A 391 -3.69 -6.23 9.39
C ALA A 391 -3.57 -7.14 8.18
N SER A 392 -3.34 -8.44 8.42
CA SER A 392 -3.29 -9.43 7.34
C SER A 392 -3.96 -10.74 7.73
N VAL A 393 -4.37 -11.51 6.73
CA VAL A 393 -4.94 -12.85 6.92
C VAL A 393 -4.69 -13.68 5.67
N PHE A 394 -4.47 -14.99 5.84
CA PHE A 394 -4.51 -15.93 4.74
C PHE A 394 -5.95 -16.38 4.51
N ALA A 395 -6.37 -16.46 3.26
CA ALA A 395 -7.69 -16.96 2.89
C ALA A 395 -7.61 -18.07 1.85
N TYR A 396 -8.50 -19.06 1.95
CA TYR A 396 -8.59 -20.19 1.02
C TYR A 396 -10.02 -20.34 0.49
N ALA A 397 -10.18 -20.33 -0.84
CA ALA A 397 -11.43 -20.61 -1.53
C ALA A 397 -11.34 -21.98 -2.23
N PRO A 398 -12.03 -23.03 -1.74
CA PRO A 398 -11.96 -24.34 -2.37
C PRO A 398 -12.82 -24.42 -3.63
N SER A 399 -12.34 -25.10 -4.67
CA SER A 399 -13.15 -25.43 -5.85
C SER A 399 -14.25 -26.47 -5.56
N SER A 400 -14.17 -27.16 -4.41
CA SER A 400 -15.17 -28.14 -3.95
C SER A 400 -16.41 -27.51 -3.31
N ASP A 401 -16.32 -26.26 -2.84
CA ASP A 401 -17.44 -25.44 -2.33
C ASP A 401 -17.25 -23.99 -2.79
N PRO A 402 -17.29 -23.76 -4.11
CA PRO A 402 -16.74 -22.55 -4.72
C PRO A 402 -17.66 -21.35 -4.52
N ILE A 403 -17.04 -20.17 -4.40
CA ILE A 403 -17.74 -18.90 -4.64
C ILE A 403 -17.54 -18.39 -6.07
N LEU A 404 -16.64 -18.98 -6.86
CA LEU A 404 -16.46 -18.61 -8.26
C LEU A 404 -17.77 -18.79 -9.05
N GLY A 405 -18.13 -17.78 -9.84
CA GLY A 405 -19.40 -17.69 -10.56
C GLY A 405 -20.58 -17.20 -9.71
N SER A 406 -20.35 -16.75 -8.48
CA SER A 406 -21.37 -16.15 -7.60
C SER A 406 -21.17 -14.65 -7.42
N ASP A 407 -22.09 -14.00 -6.71
CA ASP A 407 -21.98 -12.62 -6.26
C ASP A 407 -21.34 -12.48 -4.87
N ASN A 408 -20.90 -13.60 -4.29
CA ASN A 408 -20.27 -13.62 -2.98
C ASN A 408 -18.85 -13.05 -3.06
N PHE A 409 -18.41 -12.40 -1.99
CA PHE A 409 -17.06 -11.90 -1.88
C PHE A 409 -16.59 -11.89 -0.42
N THR A 410 -15.28 -11.88 -0.21
CA THR A 410 -14.68 -11.89 1.14
C THR A 410 -13.75 -10.72 1.38
N ASN A 411 -13.71 -10.21 2.62
CA ASN A 411 -12.86 -9.08 2.99
C ASN A 411 -12.23 -9.28 4.36
N ILE A 412 -11.02 -8.77 4.50
CA ILE A 412 -10.47 -8.29 5.77
C ILE A 412 -10.76 -6.81 5.90
N THR A 413 -11.32 -6.37 7.03
CA THR A 413 -11.67 -4.97 7.28
C THR A 413 -11.20 -4.53 8.65
N LEU A 414 -10.83 -3.25 8.76
CA LEU A 414 -10.55 -2.61 10.04
C LEU A 414 -11.63 -1.58 10.35
N GLN A 415 -12.18 -1.61 11.56
CA GLN A 415 -13.10 -0.60 12.07
C GLN A 415 -12.51 0.05 13.32
N PHE A 416 -12.65 1.36 13.45
CA PHE A 416 -12.26 2.07 14.67
C PHE A 416 -13.50 2.41 15.48
N LEU A 417 -13.44 2.17 16.79
CA LEU A 417 -14.56 2.39 17.69
C LEU A 417 -14.15 3.37 18.80
N ASN A 418 -15.08 4.22 19.21
CA ASN A 418 -14.90 5.04 20.41
C ASN A 418 -15.14 4.25 21.69
N SER A 419 -14.93 4.89 22.85
CA SER A 419 -15.12 4.27 24.17
C SER A 419 -16.57 3.83 24.48
N ALA A 420 -17.55 4.30 23.71
CA ALA A 420 -18.95 3.85 23.79
C ALA A 420 -19.25 2.68 22.84
N GLY A 421 -18.27 2.23 22.04
CA GLY A 421 -18.43 1.16 21.05
C GLY A 421 -19.12 1.59 19.75
N ALA A 422 -19.22 2.89 19.49
CA ALA A 422 -19.70 3.39 18.21
C ALA A 422 -18.56 3.35 17.17
N VAL A 423 -18.86 2.84 15.97
CA VAL A 423 -17.91 2.85 14.84
C VAL A 423 -17.71 4.29 14.37
N LEU A 424 -16.45 4.73 14.39
CA LEU A 424 -15.99 6.04 13.95
C LEU A 424 -15.65 6.03 12.46
N ASP A 425 -14.92 5.00 12.04
CA ASP A 425 -14.49 4.83 10.66
C ASP A 425 -14.26 3.36 10.33
N SER A 426 -14.16 3.03 9.04
CA SER A 426 -13.95 1.68 8.54
C SER A 426 -13.12 1.68 7.26
N VAL A 427 -12.10 0.83 7.20
CA VAL A 427 -11.21 0.63 6.05
C VAL A 427 -11.52 -0.72 5.39
N ASN A 428 -11.56 -0.72 4.06
CA ASN A 428 -11.91 -1.88 3.22
C ASN A 428 -13.31 -2.47 3.53
N PHE A 429 -14.26 -1.65 3.99
CA PHE A 429 -15.60 -2.07 4.42
C PHE A 429 -16.68 -1.69 3.41
N SER A 430 -17.36 -2.69 2.84
CA SER A 430 -18.45 -2.49 1.86
C SER A 430 -19.82 -2.28 2.51
N PRO A 431 -20.72 -1.41 1.98
CA PRO A 431 -20.51 -0.49 0.88
C PRO A 431 -20.39 0.95 1.43
N GLY A 432 -19.31 1.24 2.18
CA GLY A 432 -19.12 2.51 2.89
C GLY A 432 -18.12 3.49 2.24
N ARG A 433 -18.58 4.73 2.07
CA ARG A 433 -17.93 6.02 1.69
C ARG A 433 -17.12 6.13 0.39
N ASN A 434 -16.29 5.16 0.00
CA ASN A 434 -15.55 5.17 -1.27
C ASN A 434 -15.51 3.75 -1.87
N GLN A 435 -16.67 3.26 -2.35
CA GLN A 435 -16.93 1.89 -2.82
C GLN A 435 -16.01 1.40 -3.96
N GLN A 436 -14.75 1.16 -3.64
CA GLN A 436 -13.75 0.49 -4.46
C GLN A 436 -13.18 -0.69 -3.67
N ASP A 437 -14.08 -1.48 -3.09
CA ASP A 437 -13.78 -2.64 -2.25
C ASP A 437 -12.73 -3.52 -2.90
N THR A 438 -11.68 -3.90 -2.19
CA THR A 438 -10.76 -4.91 -2.69
C THR A 438 -10.98 -6.18 -1.90
N PRO A 439 -11.96 -7.00 -2.34
CA PRO A 439 -12.15 -8.30 -1.74
C PRO A 439 -10.89 -9.15 -1.94
N ILE A 440 -10.66 -10.05 -1.01
CA ILE A 440 -9.64 -11.08 -1.14
C ILE A 440 -10.04 -11.98 -2.31
N TYR A 441 -11.28 -12.46 -2.26
CA TYR A 441 -11.92 -13.20 -3.34
C TYR A 441 -13.24 -12.55 -3.74
N ASP A 442 -13.45 -12.36 -5.04
CA ASP A 442 -14.71 -11.93 -5.64
C ASP A 442 -15.23 -13.04 -6.56
N GLY A 443 -16.38 -13.63 -6.22
CA GLY A 443 -16.97 -14.71 -7.00
C GLY A 443 -17.32 -14.32 -8.44
N ARG A 444 -17.41 -13.02 -8.75
CA ARG A 444 -17.71 -12.51 -10.10
C ARG A 444 -16.47 -12.45 -10.99
N ASP A 445 -15.29 -12.49 -10.38
CA ASP A 445 -14.02 -12.46 -11.07
C ASP A 445 -13.74 -13.85 -11.67
N ALA A 446 -13.65 -13.91 -13.00
CA ALA A 446 -13.44 -15.16 -13.71
C ALA A 446 -12.05 -15.75 -13.45
N ASP A 447 -11.09 -14.91 -13.05
CA ASP A 447 -9.69 -15.24 -12.82
C ASP A 447 -9.39 -15.45 -11.32
N MET A 448 -10.44 -15.54 -10.47
CA MET A 448 -10.31 -15.77 -9.04
C MET A 448 -9.53 -17.06 -8.74
N ILE A 449 -8.47 -16.91 -7.94
CA ILE A 449 -7.66 -18.03 -7.44
C ILE A 449 -8.50 -18.97 -6.57
N GLN A 450 -8.38 -20.27 -6.81
CA GLN A 450 -8.98 -21.33 -6.00
C GLN A 450 -7.92 -22.34 -5.61
N ASP A 451 -8.23 -23.09 -4.54
CA ASP A 451 -7.43 -24.20 -4.04
C ASP A 451 -6.02 -23.82 -3.56
N GLU A 452 -5.78 -22.55 -3.26
CA GLU A 452 -4.52 -22.04 -2.72
C GLU A 452 -4.76 -20.98 -1.63
N TRP A 453 -3.83 -20.88 -0.68
CA TRP A 453 -3.87 -19.85 0.36
C TRP A 453 -3.33 -18.54 -0.19
N VAL A 454 -4.17 -17.50 -0.18
CA VAL A 454 -3.79 -16.14 -0.60
C VAL A 454 -3.75 -15.24 0.62
N GLN A 455 -2.63 -14.57 0.84
CA GLN A 455 -2.52 -13.55 1.89
C GLN A 455 -3.09 -12.23 1.40
N TYR A 456 -3.83 -11.56 2.28
CA TYR A 456 -4.30 -10.21 2.06
C TYR A 456 -3.88 -9.30 3.19
N THR A 457 -3.48 -8.06 2.88
CA THR A 457 -3.04 -7.06 3.85
C THR A 457 -3.81 -5.75 3.66
N VAL A 458 -4.21 -5.14 4.77
CA VAL A 458 -4.85 -3.83 4.83
C VAL A 458 -4.20 -2.98 5.91
N ASP A 459 -3.87 -1.75 5.55
CA ASP A 459 -3.28 -0.78 6.44
C ASP A 459 -4.31 0.31 6.80
N ALA A 460 -4.25 0.84 8.02
CA ALA A 460 -5.21 1.83 8.51
C ALA A 460 -4.60 2.82 9.52
N LEU A 461 -5.11 4.05 9.54
CA LEU A 461 -4.78 5.08 10.52
C LEU A 461 -5.99 5.34 11.43
N ALA A 462 -5.79 5.24 12.75
CA ALA A 462 -6.84 5.45 13.73
C ALA A 462 -7.29 6.94 13.77
N PRO A 463 -8.59 7.24 13.51
CA PRO A 463 -9.10 8.61 13.57
C PRO A 463 -9.16 9.14 15.01
N ALA A 464 -9.47 10.43 15.14
CA ALA A 464 -9.82 11.05 16.42
C ALA A 464 -10.90 10.24 17.17
N ASP A 465 -10.85 10.27 18.51
CA ASP A 465 -11.76 9.58 19.43
C ASP A 465 -11.69 8.04 19.45
N THR A 466 -10.76 7.43 18.71
CA THR A 466 -10.52 5.98 18.74
C THR A 466 -10.16 5.49 20.14
N ALA A 467 -10.79 4.40 20.57
CA ALA A 467 -10.47 3.63 21.78
C ALA A 467 -10.19 2.15 21.49
N LEU A 468 -10.73 1.63 20.39
CA LEU A 468 -10.53 0.24 19.94
C LEU A 468 -10.35 0.22 18.42
N VAL A 469 -9.50 -0.69 17.95
CA VAL A 469 -9.48 -1.16 16.56
C VAL A 469 -10.11 -2.55 16.53
N ARG A 470 -10.94 -2.80 15.53
CA ARG A 470 -11.59 -4.09 15.28
C ARG A 470 -11.15 -4.63 13.94
N MET A 471 -10.59 -5.83 13.95
CA MET A 471 -10.41 -6.62 12.74
C MET A 471 -11.65 -7.46 12.49
N ASN A 472 -12.20 -7.41 11.28
CA ASN A 472 -13.28 -8.29 10.83
C ASN A 472 -12.81 -9.14 9.65
N LEU A 473 -13.18 -10.41 9.69
CA LEU A 473 -13.03 -11.38 8.62
C LEU A 473 -14.44 -11.70 8.12
N LEU A 474 -14.75 -11.29 6.89
CA LEU A 474 -16.12 -11.26 6.38
C LEU A 474 -16.29 -12.12 5.14
N PHE A 475 -17.38 -12.86 5.11
CA PHE A 475 -18.01 -13.39 3.90
C PHE A 475 -19.30 -12.62 3.65
N ASN A 476 -19.41 -11.99 2.49
CA ASN A 476 -20.55 -11.17 2.09
C ASN A 476 -21.32 -11.87 0.97
N SER A 477 -22.64 -11.90 1.09
CA SER A 477 -23.54 -12.50 0.09
C SER A 477 -24.70 -11.56 -0.23
N THR A 478 -24.90 -11.22 -1.50
CA THR A 478 -26.01 -10.35 -1.93
C THR A 478 -27.21 -11.19 -2.38
N LEU A 479 -26.99 -12.27 -3.12
CA LEU A 479 -28.02 -13.14 -3.70
C LEU A 479 -28.22 -14.45 -2.91
N GLY A 480 -27.39 -14.72 -1.90
CA GLY A 480 -27.50 -15.95 -1.10
C GLY A 480 -27.06 -17.21 -1.84
N GLN A 481 -26.20 -17.06 -2.86
CA GLN A 481 -25.60 -18.19 -3.58
C GLN A 481 -24.64 -18.95 -2.67
N GLY A 482 -24.47 -20.26 -2.86
CA GLY A 482 -23.60 -21.08 -1.98
C GLY A 482 -22.11 -20.76 -2.08
N GLY A 483 -21.31 -21.46 -1.27
CA GLY A 483 -19.86 -21.32 -1.23
C GLY A 483 -19.33 -20.99 0.16
N ALA A 484 -18.04 -21.29 0.36
CA ALA A 484 -17.34 -21.11 1.62
C ALA A 484 -15.90 -20.60 1.40
N VAL A 485 -15.36 -19.95 2.42
CA VAL A 485 -13.97 -19.49 2.48
C VAL A 485 -13.43 -19.78 3.88
N TRP A 486 -12.13 -20.09 3.96
CA TRP A 486 -11.42 -20.29 5.21
C TRP A 486 -10.45 -19.13 5.41
N PHE A 487 -10.30 -18.70 6.66
CA PHE A 487 -9.31 -17.73 7.08
C PHE A 487 -8.37 -18.36 8.10
N ASP A 488 -7.10 -18.00 8.02
CA ASP A 488 -6.08 -18.47 8.94
C ASP A 488 -4.92 -17.48 9.07
N ASN A 489 -4.05 -17.69 10.06
CA ASN A 489 -2.84 -16.92 10.32
C ASN A 489 -3.10 -15.39 10.30
N ALA A 490 -4.17 -14.97 10.99
CA ALA A 490 -4.54 -13.58 11.11
C ALA A 490 -3.48 -12.77 11.88
N SER A 491 -3.21 -11.56 11.44
CA SER A 491 -2.26 -10.65 12.06
C SER A 491 -2.88 -9.27 12.20
N LEU A 492 -2.66 -8.64 13.35
CA LEU A 492 -2.86 -7.21 13.55
C LEU A 492 -1.67 -6.67 14.32
N VAL A 493 -0.90 -5.80 13.69
CA VAL A 493 0.29 -5.19 14.30
C VAL A 493 0.20 -3.67 14.25
N LYS A 494 0.82 -3.03 15.22
CA LYS A 494 1.00 -1.59 15.25
C LYS A 494 2.27 -1.21 14.51
N LEU A 495 2.18 -0.20 13.66
CA LEU A 495 3.32 0.40 12.99
C LEU A 495 3.79 1.61 13.79
N THR A 496 5.04 1.59 14.24
CA THR A 496 5.63 2.72 14.97
C THR A 496 6.81 3.26 14.18
N SER A 497 6.75 4.55 13.82
CA SER A 497 7.93 5.24 13.28
C SER A 497 9.06 5.13 14.29
N ASN A 498 10.18 4.58 13.84
CA ASN A 498 11.43 4.78 14.55
C ASN A 498 11.73 6.29 14.49
N ALA A 499 12.36 6.83 15.53
CA ALA A 499 12.87 8.20 15.45
C ALA A 499 13.68 8.30 14.15
N PRO A 500 13.55 9.41 13.38
CA PRO A 500 14.24 9.53 12.11
C PRO A 500 15.72 9.26 12.38
N THR A 501 16.26 8.23 11.73
CA THR A 501 17.70 8.01 11.66
C THR A 501 18.29 9.31 11.16
N LEU A 502 18.94 10.07 12.04
CA LEU A 502 19.60 11.30 11.64
C LEU A 502 20.60 10.92 10.55
N SER A 503 20.74 11.70 9.49
CA SER A 503 21.77 11.40 8.49
C SER A 503 23.12 11.41 9.20
N GLY A 504 23.82 10.28 9.25
CA GLY A 504 25.04 10.13 10.06
C GLY A 504 24.87 9.35 11.36
N ASP A 505 23.65 9.00 11.77
CA ASP A 505 23.32 8.06 12.84
C ASP A 505 23.48 6.63 12.30
N PHE A 506 24.71 6.13 12.37
CA PHE A 506 25.12 4.87 11.80
C PHE A 506 24.91 3.69 12.75
N ASP A 507 24.77 3.95 14.05
CA ASP A 507 24.48 2.91 15.04
C ASP A 507 23.00 2.82 15.44
N GLY A 508 22.19 3.78 14.98
CA GLY A 508 20.74 3.79 15.08
C GLY A 508 20.23 4.16 16.48
N ASP A 509 21.07 4.78 17.32
CA ASP A 509 20.71 5.14 18.69
C ASP A 509 20.02 6.52 18.83
N GLY A 510 19.83 7.22 17.71
CA GLY A 510 19.00 8.42 17.61
C GLY A 510 19.74 9.72 17.88
N ASP A 511 21.07 9.70 17.93
CA ASP A 511 21.91 10.88 17.82
C ASP A 511 23.01 10.70 16.74
N VAL A 512 23.88 11.71 16.55
CA VAL A 512 25.01 11.61 15.62
C VAL A 512 26.26 11.98 16.40
N ASP A 513 26.99 10.98 16.88
CA ASP A 513 28.09 11.13 17.82
C ASP A 513 29.33 10.28 17.43
N GLY A 514 30.26 10.10 18.37
CA GLY A 514 31.49 9.36 18.11
C GLY A 514 31.27 7.85 17.87
N ARG A 515 30.15 7.28 18.34
CA ARG A 515 29.79 5.87 18.19
C ARG A 515 29.35 5.56 16.77
N ASP A 516 28.63 6.47 16.14
CA ASP A 516 28.30 6.38 14.72
C ASP A 516 29.57 6.37 13.87
N PHE A 517 30.48 7.29 14.16
CA PHE A 517 31.76 7.32 13.47
C PHE A 517 32.52 6.01 13.63
N LEU A 518 32.45 5.37 14.80
CA LEU A 518 33.06 4.06 15.05
C LEU A 518 32.36 2.93 14.29
N VAL A 519 31.04 2.99 14.09
CA VAL A 519 30.31 2.04 13.24
C VAL A 519 30.73 2.21 11.78
N TRP A 520 30.78 3.45 11.29
CA TRP A 520 31.27 3.76 9.95
C TRP A 520 32.74 3.39 9.72
N GLN A 521 33.62 3.62 10.70
CA GLN A 521 35.02 3.20 10.62
C GLN A 521 35.19 1.68 10.52
N ARG A 522 34.28 0.92 11.14
CA ARG A 522 34.28 -0.55 11.07
C ARG A 522 33.62 -1.07 9.79
N ASN A 523 32.70 -0.32 9.22
CA ASN A 523 32.03 -0.63 7.97
C ASN A 523 31.65 0.66 7.23
N THR A 524 32.48 1.08 6.27
CA THR A 524 32.22 2.33 5.53
C THR A 524 31.03 2.24 4.57
N ALA A 525 30.41 1.06 4.42
CA ALA A 525 29.20 0.88 3.60
C ALA A 525 27.91 1.26 4.35
N VAL A 526 27.97 1.55 5.66
CA VAL A 526 26.78 1.97 6.44
C VAL A 526 26.26 3.36 6.07
N GLY A 527 27.05 4.18 5.37
CA GLY A 527 26.64 5.50 4.90
C GLY A 527 27.80 6.39 4.51
N ASN A 528 27.49 7.64 4.13
CA ASN A 528 28.51 8.59 3.70
C ASN A 528 29.07 9.37 4.89
N LEU A 529 30.40 9.45 5.03
CA LEU A 529 31.05 10.23 6.08
C LEU A 529 30.59 11.70 6.08
N ALA A 530 30.23 12.25 4.92
CA ALA A 530 29.69 13.61 4.82
C ALA A 530 28.40 13.80 5.62
N ASP A 531 27.57 12.77 5.73
CA ASP A 531 26.32 12.81 6.49
C ASP A 531 26.61 12.91 7.99
N TRP A 532 27.55 12.12 8.49
CA TRP A 532 28.03 12.24 9.88
C TRP A 532 28.66 13.60 10.18
N GLN A 533 29.51 14.12 9.28
CA GLN A 533 30.14 15.42 9.46
C GLN A 533 29.13 16.57 9.51
N ALA A 534 28.06 16.48 8.71
CA ALA A 534 27.01 17.49 8.65
C ALA A 534 26.11 17.49 9.88
N ASN A 535 25.98 16.36 10.58
CA ASN A 535 25.02 16.19 11.68
C ASN A 535 25.69 15.90 13.04
N TYR A 536 27.03 15.82 13.12
CA TYR A 536 27.72 15.55 14.39
C TYR A 536 27.34 16.53 15.50
N GLY A 537 26.82 16.00 16.60
CA GLY A 537 26.37 16.75 17.76
C GLY A 537 24.95 17.33 17.65
N THR A 538 24.11 16.85 16.71
CA THR A 538 22.67 17.18 16.67
C THR A 538 21.86 16.16 17.48
N PRO A 539 21.48 16.44 18.73
CA PRO A 539 20.55 15.56 19.45
C PRO A 539 19.14 15.69 18.88
N LEU A 540 18.38 14.59 18.89
CA LEU A 540 16.95 14.63 18.62
C LEU A 540 16.28 15.59 19.63
N VAL A 541 15.75 16.72 19.14
CA VAL A 541 14.88 17.55 19.97
C VAL A 541 13.55 16.82 20.03
N ALA A 542 13.31 16.10 21.12
CA ALA A 542 12.00 15.50 21.36
C ALA A 542 10.92 16.58 21.22
N ALA A 543 9.95 16.36 20.32
CA ALA A 543 8.75 17.17 20.28
C ALA A 543 7.98 16.91 21.57
N VAL A 544 8.16 17.78 22.57
CA VAL A 544 7.37 17.74 23.79
C VAL A 544 5.97 18.19 23.38
N SER A 545 5.08 17.24 23.10
CA SER A 545 3.66 17.53 23.12
C SER A 545 3.35 18.03 24.53
N ALA A 546 2.77 19.23 24.62
CA ALA A 546 2.38 19.78 25.91
C ALA A 546 1.39 18.79 26.54
N VAL A 547 1.84 18.04 27.54
CA VAL A 547 0.96 17.28 28.41
C VAL A 547 0.02 18.32 29.02
N PRO A 548 -1.31 18.23 28.83
CA PRO A 548 -2.23 19.10 29.53
C PRO A 548 -2.01 18.86 31.03
N GLU A 549 -1.44 19.84 31.74
CA GLU A 549 -1.28 19.73 33.17
C GLU A 549 -2.67 19.50 33.79
N PRO A 550 -2.85 18.49 34.67
CA PRO A 550 -4.05 18.42 35.49
C PRO A 550 -4.14 19.73 36.25
N GLY A 551 -5.17 20.52 35.96
CA GLY A 551 -5.31 21.88 36.48
C GLY A 551 -4.96 21.96 37.96
N THR A 552 -3.99 22.84 38.28
CA THR A 552 -3.54 23.22 39.62
C THR A 552 -4.68 23.65 40.57
N CYS A 553 -5.91 23.77 40.07
CA CYS A 553 -7.13 23.93 40.85
C CYS A 553 -7.43 22.76 41.81
N VAL A 554 -7.06 21.51 41.48
CA VAL A 554 -7.39 20.35 42.35
C VAL A 554 -6.46 20.24 43.57
N LEU A 555 -5.17 20.59 43.43
CA LEU A 555 -4.26 20.66 44.58
C LEU A 555 -4.54 21.89 45.48
N GLY A 556 -5.01 23.00 44.90
CA GLY A 556 -5.41 24.20 45.66
C GLY A 556 -6.64 23.96 46.55
N LEU A 557 -7.60 23.14 46.11
CA LEU A 557 -8.81 22.82 46.88
C LEU A 557 -8.54 21.86 48.05
N LEU A 558 -7.53 20.99 47.96
CA LEU A 558 -7.17 20.08 49.06
C LEU A 558 -6.38 20.79 50.19
N LEU A 559 -5.62 21.84 49.87
CA LEU A 559 -4.93 22.66 50.89
C LEU A 559 -5.88 23.63 51.61
N ALA A 560 -6.95 24.10 50.94
CA ALA A 560 -7.96 24.97 51.56
C ALA A 560 -8.86 24.24 52.58
N LEU A 561 -9.05 22.92 52.43
CA LEU A 561 -9.85 22.10 53.36
C LEU A 561 -9.04 21.60 54.58
N GLY A 562 -7.71 21.61 54.52
CA GLY A 562 -6.83 21.20 55.63
C GLY A 562 -6.55 22.29 56.68
N ALA A 563 -6.66 23.58 56.32
CA ALA A 563 -6.35 24.69 57.23
C ALA A 563 -7.51 25.15 58.12
N GLY A 564 -8.73 24.61 57.92
CA GLY A 564 -9.94 25.05 58.63
C GLY A 564 -10.17 24.43 60.02
N SER A 565 -9.38 23.44 60.46
CA SER A 565 -9.65 22.69 61.70
C SER A 565 -8.79 23.09 62.92
N LEU A 566 -7.89 24.08 62.78
CA LEU A 566 -7.02 24.56 63.87
C LEU A 566 -7.34 26.02 64.25
N GLY A 567 -8.61 26.29 64.61
CA GLY A 567 -9.07 27.65 64.85
C GLY A 567 -10.23 27.80 65.83
N ARG A 568 -10.29 27.03 66.92
CA ARG A 568 -11.26 27.30 68.01
C ARG A 568 -10.70 26.99 69.40
N ARG A 569 -9.76 27.82 69.87
CA ARG A 569 -9.57 28.04 71.31
C ARG A 569 -10.23 29.36 71.72
N ARG A 570 -11.45 29.28 72.24
CA ARG A 570 -12.04 30.36 73.04
C ARG A 570 -11.42 30.33 74.43
N ARG A 571 -10.90 31.48 74.84
CA ARG A 571 -10.45 31.78 76.20
C ARG A 571 -11.64 32.19 77.08
N THR A 572 -11.42 31.96 78.39
CA THR A 572 -11.76 32.76 79.58
C THR A 572 -13.09 32.63 80.33
N CYS A 573 -12.89 32.44 81.66
CA CYS A 573 -13.66 32.86 82.85
C CYS A 573 -14.99 32.14 83.11
N CYS A 574 -15.34 31.66 84.31
CA CYS A 574 -14.91 31.89 85.69
C CYS A 574 -14.83 30.56 86.47
#